data_AF-A0A959TYN1-F1
#
_entry.id   AF-A0A959TYN1-F1
#
_cell.length_a   1.000
_cell.length_b   1.000
_cell.length_c   1.000
_cell.angle_alpha   90.00
_cell.angle_beta   90.00
_cell.angle_gamma   90.00
#
_symmetry.space_group_name_H-M   'P 1'
#
loop_
_entity.id
_entity.type
_entity.pdbx_description
1 polymer ?
#
loop_
_entity_poly.entity_id
_entity_poly.type
_entity_poly.pdbx_seq_one_letter_code
_entity_poly.pdbx_strand_id
1 'polypeptide(L)' 'MQIAEKISRWFRIIMAVLLLLICGAGCILSFREGDEQTGWILLILLVLALIYAWYAFKGKKGFGQV' A
#
# COMPACT_ATOMS: atom_id res chain seq x y z
N MET A 1 -16.35 17.52 -13.56
CA MET A 1 -15.86 16.14 -13.29
C MET A 1 -14.45 16.04 -12.71
N GLN A 2 -13.61 17.10 -12.70
CA GLN A 2 -12.22 17.03 -12.18
C GLN A 2 -12.10 16.85 -10.65
N ILE A 3 -13.08 17.32 -9.86
CA ILE A 3 -13.02 17.25 -8.39
C ILE A 3 -13.11 15.80 -7.90
N ALA A 4 -13.97 14.98 -8.52
CA ALA A 4 -14.14 13.57 -8.16
C ALA A 4 -12.86 12.76 -8.42
N GLU A 5 -12.16 13.01 -9.53
CA GLU A 5 -10.87 12.36 -9.82
C GLU A 5 -9.78 12.78 -8.83
N LYS A 6 -9.77 14.05 -8.43
CA LYS A 6 -8.81 14.57 -7.44
C LYS A 6 -9.03 13.94 -6.06
N ILE A 7 -10.29 13.84 -5.61
CA ILE A 7 -10.65 13.18 -4.34
C ILE A 7 -10.30 11.69 -4.38
N SER A 8 -10.63 11.00 -5.48
CA SER A 8 -10.29 9.58 -5.66
C SER A 8 -8.78 9.33 -5.59
N ARG A 9 -7.97 10.22 -6.18
CA ARG A 9 -6.51 10.13 -6.12
C ARG A 9 -5.98 10.30 -4.70
N TRP A 10 -6.46 11.31 -3.97
CA TRP A 10 -6.07 11.51 -2.57
C TRP A 10 -6.42 10.31 -1.70
N PHE A 11 -7.62 9.75 -1.88
CA PHE A 11 -8.04 8.56 -1.14
C PHE A 11 -7.13 7.35 -1.40
N ARG A 12 -6.75 7.10 -2.66
CA ARG A 12 -5.80 6.03 -3.02
C ARG A 12 -4.43 6.24 -2.38
N ILE A 13 -3.93 7.48 -2.36
CA ILE A 13 -2.65 7.81 -1.71
C ILE A 13 -2.71 7.54 -0.21
N ILE A 14 -3.77 8.00 0.46
CA ILE A 14 -3.97 7.79 1.91
C ILE A 14 -4.02 6.29 2.22
N MET A 15 -4.79 5.52 1.47
CA MET A 15 -4.88 4.06 1.64
C MET A 15 -3.55 3.36 1.40
N ALA A 16 -2.79 3.79 0.38
CA ALA A 16 -1.47 3.24 0.10
C ALA A 16 -0.47 3.48 1.23
N VAL A 17 -0.48 4.70 1.81
CA VAL A 17 0.39 5.05 2.94
C VAL A 17 0.00 4.25 4.19
N LEU A 18 -1.29 4.09 4.47
CA LEU A 18 -1.76 3.26 5.58
C LEU A 18 -1.32 1.80 5.43
N LEU A 19 -1.49 1.22 4.24
CA LEU A 19 -1.02 -0.14 3.93
C LEU A 19 0.48 -0.29 4.16
N LEU A 20 1.29 0.67 3.71
CA LEU A 20 2.74 0.66 3.93
C LEU A 20 3.12 0.69 5.41
N LEU A 21 2.44 1.52 6.21
CA LEU A 21 2.69 1.62 7.65
C LEU A 21 2.34 0.32 8.37
N ILE A 22 1.17 -0.27 8.07
CA ILE A 22 0.70 -1.51 8.71
C ILE A 22 1.60 -2.68 8.33
N CYS A 23 1.89 -2.86 7.04
CA CYS A 23 2.77 -3.94 6.58
C CYS A 23 4.19 -3.77 7.10
N GLY A 24 4.72 -2.54 7.16
CA GLY A 24 6.06 -2.26 7.67
C GLY A 24 6.17 -2.55 9.17
N ALA A 25 5.23 -2.04 9.97
CA ALA A 25 5.20 -2.29 11.41
C ALA A 25 4.98 -3.77 11.73
N GLY A 26 4.02 -4.41 11.03
CA GLY A 26 3.77 -5.84 11.18
C GLY A 26 4.98 -6.69 10.81
N CYS A 27 5.66 -6.37 9.70
CA CYS A 27 6.86 -7.06 9.26
C CYS A 27 7.97 -7.02 10.34
N ILE A 28 8.23 -5.84 10.90
CA ILE A 28 9.22 -5.66 11.97
C ILE A 28 8.83 -6.46 13.23
N LEU A 29 7.55 -6.43 13.61
CA LEU A 29 7.04 -7.17 14.78
C LEU A 29 7.14 -8.69 14.56
N SER A 30 6.75 -9.21 13.40
CA SER A 30 6.84 -10.64 13.09
C SER A 30 8.28 -11.16 13.14
N PHE A 31 9.24 -10.43 12.54
CA PHE A 31 10.65 -10.83 12.65
C PHE A 31 11.19 -10.71 14.08
N ARG A 32 10.71 -9.74 14.86
CA ARG A 32 11.09 -9.60 16.28
C ARG A 32 10.57 -10.77 17.13
N GLU A 33 9.39 -11.28 16.82
CA GLU A 33 8.78 -12.41 17.53
C GLU A 33 9.27 -13.77 17.02
N GLY A 34 10.11 -13.79 15.97
CA GLY A 34 10.64 -15.02 15.37
C GLY A 34 9.66 -15.73 14.43
N ASP A 35 8.53 -15.10 14.10
CA ASP A 35 7.59 -15.60 13.10
C ASP A 35 8.05 -15.16 11.70
N GLU A 36 9.04 -15.88 11.17
CA GLU A 36 9.61 -15.61 9.85
C GLU A 36 8.57 -15.78 8.74
N GLN A 37 7.66 -16.74 8.84
CA GLN A 37 6.66 -17.00 7.81
C GLN A 37 5.72 -15.80 7.62
N THR A 38 5.18 -15.28 8.72
CA THR A 38 4.35 -14.07 8.67
C THR A 38 5.17 -12.85 8.25
N GLY A 39 6.42 -12.75 8.70
CA GLY A 39 7.37 -11.70 8.27
C GLY A 39 7.56 -11.65 6.76
N TRP A 40 7.83 -12.79 6.11
CA TRP A 40 7.98 -12.89 4.66
C TRP A 40 6.70 -12.53 3.91
N ILE A 41 5.53 -12.98 4.39
CA ILE A 41 4.23 -12.62 3.80
C ILE A 41 4.01 -11.11 3.87
N LEU A 42 4.27 -10.49 5.02
CA LEU A 42 4.14 -9.04 5.20
C LEU A 42 5.15 -8.25 4.35
N LEU A 43 6.33 -8.80 4.11
CA LEU A 43 7.33 -8.21 3.22
C LEU A 43 6.86 -8.21 1.76
N ILE A 44 6.25 -9.31 1.28
CA ILE A 44 5.63 -9.37 -0.05
C ILE A 44 4.48 -8.36 -0.15
N LEU A 45 3.63 -8.29 0.87
CA LEU A 45 2.53 -7.31 0.93
C LEU A 45 3.04 -5.86 0.95
N LEU A 46 4.15 -5.59 1.63
CA LEU A 46 4.82 -4.29 1.63
C LEU A 46 5.26 -3.88 0.22
N VAL A 47 5.84 -4.81 -0.55
CA VAL A 47 6.25 -4.56 -1.94
C VAL A 47 5.03 -4.27 -2.82
N LEU A 48 3.94 -5.03 -2.67
CA LEU A 48 2.69 -4.77 -3.39
C LEU A 48 2.08 -3.41 -3.00
N ALA A 49 2.14 -3.03 -1.73
CA ALA A 49 1.70 -1.73 -1.25
C ALA A 49 2.56 -0.59 -1.82
N LEU A 50 3.87 -0.78 -1.97
CA LEU A 50 4.77 0.18 -2.63
C LEU A 50 4.40 0.37 -4.10
N ILE A 51 4.12 -0.73 -4.81
CA ILE A 51 3.66 -0.68 -6.21
C ILE A 51 2.33 0.07 -6.29
N TYR A 52 1.37 -0.24 -5.42
CA TYR A 52 0.08 0.44 -5.36
C TYR A 52 0.23 1.95 -5.08
N ALA A 53 1.08 2.32 -4.11
CA ALA A 53 1.41 3.71 -3.81
C ALA A 53 1.98 4.41 -5.05
N TRP A 54 2.93 3.78 -5.73
CA TRP A 54 3.54 4.32 -6.95
C TRP A 54 2.51 4.60 -8.05
N TYR A 55 1.55 3.70 -8.27
CA TYR A 55 0.45 3.93 -9.23
C TYR A 55 -0.43 5.12 -8.81
N ALA A 56 -0.76 5.24 -7.52
CA ALA A 56 -1.53 6.35 -6.98
C ALA A 56 -0.79 7.70 -7.15
N PHE A 57 0.52 7.74 -6.91
CA PHE A 57 1.36 8.93 -7.08
C PHE A 57 1.55 9.32 -8.54
N LYS A 58 1.75 8.36 -9.45
CA LYS A 58 1.86 8.66 -10.90
C LYS A 58 0.54 9.11 -11.53
N GLY A 59 -0.58 9.11 -10.79
CA GLY A 59 -1.87 9.52 -11.32
C GLY A 59 -2.38 8.60 -12.42
N LYS A 60 -1.79 7.39 -12.54
CA LYS A 60 -2.34 6.36 -13.41
C LYS A 60 -3.66 5.92 -12.79
N LYS A 61 -4.69 5.81 -13.62
CA LYS A 61 -5.97 5.22 -13.25
C LYS A 61 -5.67 3.83 -12.65
N GLY A 62 -5.89 3.66 -11.35
CA GLY A 62 -5.56 2.42 -10.64
C GLY A 62 -6.39 1.24 -11.14
N PHE A 63 -6.04 0.03 -10.70
CA PHE A 63 -6.83 -1.18 -10.91
C PHE A 63 -8.28 -0.94 -10.45
N GLY A 64 -9.23 -0.85 -11.40
CA GLY A 64 -10.63 -0.52 -11.14
C GLY A 64 -11.21 0.62 -12.00
N GLN A 65 -10.43 1.24 -12.88
CA GLN A 65 -10.94 2.06 -13.98
C GLN A 65 -10.60 1.38 -15.31
N VAL A 66 -11.37 0.33 -15.64
CA VAL A 66 -11.74 0.02 -17.02
C VAL A 66 -12.93 0.92 -17.36
#